data_AF-A0A1H8JFY8-F1
#
_entry.id   AF-A0A1H8JFY8-F1
#
_cell.length_a   1.000
_cell.length_b   1.000
_cell.length_c   1.000
_cell.angle_alpha   90.00
_cell.angle_beta   90.00
_cell.angle_gamma   90.00
#
_symmetry.space_group_name_H-M   'P 1'
#
loop_
_entity.id
_entity.type
_entity.pdbx_description
1 polymer ?
#
loop_
_entity_poly.entity_id
_entity_poly.type
_entity_poly.pdbx_seq_one_letter_code
_entity_poly.pdbx_strand_id
1 'polypeptide(L)'
;MMTNFQNRLTQGQFSFLPPLTDKQISAQIKYALKNNWAIGIEYTDDPHPRNTYWEMFGNPMFDLKDPAGILQEINDCRKTYPNHYIRVTAFDSSRGVESPAMSYIVNRPKNEPGFGLVRQEVDGRQVRYTIHSYATEKPEAERY
;
A
#
# COMPACT_ATOMS: atom_id res chain seq x y z
N MET A 1 16.60 -20.49 0.71
CA MET A 1 15.30 -20.22 0.06
C MET A 1 15.05 -18.72 0.20
N MET A 2 15.21 -17.94 -0.87
CA MET A 2 15.03 -16.49 -0.81
C MET A 2 13.55 -16.20 -0.53
N THR A 3 13.26 -15.64 0.64
CA THR A 3 11.90 -15.37 1.14
C THR A 3 11.25 -14.13 0.50
N ASN A 4 11.91 -13.48 -0.47
CA ASN A 4 11.41 -12.31 -1.16
C ASN A 4 11.67 -12.45 -2.67
N PHE A 5 10.64 -12.74 -3.45
CA PHE A 5 10.77 -12.80 -4.91
C PHE A 5 11.12 -11.41 -5.43
N GLN A 6 12.36 -11.24 -5.90
CA GLN A 6 12.90 -10.00 -6.47
C GLN A 6 12.90 -8.77 -5.53
N ASN A 7 13.02 -8.96 -4.20
CA ASN A 7 13.05 -7.84 -3.25
C ASN A 7 11.85 -6.88 -3.43
N ARG A 8 10.62 -7.43 -3.54
CA ARG A 8 9.42 -6.67 -3.88
C ARG A 8 8.30 -6.98 -2.89
N LEU A 9 7.76 -5.95 -2.25
CA LEU A 9 6.57 -6.09 -1.40
C LEU A 9 5.35 -6.52 -2.22
N THR A 10 4.73 -7.64 -1.88
CA THR A 10 3.60 -8.21 -2.64
C THR A 10 2.22 -7.90 -2.07
N GLN A 11 2.11 -6.99 -1.09
CA GLN A 11 0.82 -6.45 -0.66
C GLN A 11 0.13 -5.72 -1.82
N GLY A 12 -1.21 -5.71 -1.83
CA GLY A 12 -2.02 -5.09 -2.88
C GLY A 12 -2.34 -6.03 -4.05
N GLN A 13 -3.53 -5.86 -4.61
CA GLN A 13 -4.20 -6.82 -5.50
C GLN A 13 -3.42 -7.20 -6.78
N PHE A 14 -2.55 -6.32 -7.27
CA PHE A 14 -1.86 -6.48 -8.56
C PHE A 14 -0.33 -6.59 -8.44
N SER A 15 0.20 -6.83 -7.24
CA SER A 15 1.64 -6.69 -6.99
C SER A 15 2.54 -7.76 -7.63
N PHE A 16 1.96 -8.86 -8.12
CA PHE A 16 2.63 -9.86 -8.96
C PHE A 16 2.69 -9.48 -10.44
N LEU A 17 1.93 -8.46 -10.86
CA LEU A 17 2.06 -7.88 -12.20
C LEU A 17 3.16 -6.81 -12.19
N PRO A 18 3.66 -6.41 -13.39
CA PRO A 18 4.48 -5.21 -13.52
C PRO A 18 3.79 -3.98 -12.89
N PRO A 19 4.57 -2.96 -12.43
CA PRO A 19 3.99 -1.71 -11.93
C PRO A 19 2.96 -1.13 -12.90
N LEU A 20 1.81 -0.72 -12.37
CA LEU A 20 0.73 -0.18 -13.19
C LEU A 20 1.14 1.17 -13.79
N THR A 21 0.92 1.33 -15.08
CA THR A 21 0.99 2.62 -15.76
C THR A 21 -0.19 3.52 -15.37
N ASP A 22 -0.06 4.82 -15.51
CA ASP A 22 -1.14 5.78 -15.22
C ASP A 22 -2.43 5.48 -16.01
N LYS A 23 -2.30 4.98 -17.24
CA LYS A 23 -3.45 4.51 -18.04
C LYS A 23 -4.17 3.34 -17.37
N GLN A 24 -3.42 2.38 -16.82
CA GLN A 24 -4.00 1.23 -16.10
C GLN A 24 -4.59 1.66 -14.75
N ILE A 25 -3.92 2.56 -14.02
CA ILE A 25 -4.43 3.13 -12.76
C ILE A 25 -5.74 3.87 -13.02
N SER A 26 -5.80 4.72 -14.05
CA SER A 26 -7.02 5.43 -14.45
C SER A 26 -8.18 4.46 -14.80
N ALA A 27 -7.88 3.32 -15.40
CA ALA A 27 -8.88 2.29 -15.66
C ALA A 27 -9.42 1.66 -14.36
N GLN A 28 -8.57 1.41 -13.35
CA GLN A 28 -9.01 0.92 -12.04
C GLN A 28 -9.84 1.96 -11.29
N ILE A 29 -9.46 3.24 -11.34
CA ILE A 29 -10.24 4.36 -10.79
C ILE A 29 -11.64 4.41 -11.42
N LYS A 30 -11.72 4.34 -12.76
CA LYS A 30 -13.02 4.31 -13.48
C LYS A 30 -13.89 3.13 -13.05
N TYR A 31 -13.28 1.97 -12.82
CA TYR A 31 -14.00 0.81 -12.30
C TYR A 31 -14.55 1.06 -10.89
N ALA A 32 -13.75 1.58 -9.96
CA ALA A 32 -14.22 1.92 -8.61
C ALA A 32 -15.35 2.96 -8.63
N LEU A 33 -15.21 4.02 -9.45
CA LEU A 33 -16.25 5.05 -9.62
C LEU A 33 -17.55 4.49 -10.21
N LYS A 34 -17.47 3.56 -11.17
CA LYS A 34 -18.65 2.87 -11.73
C LYS A 34 -19.42 2.08 -10.67
N ASN A 35 -18.73 1.54 -9.66
CA ASN A 35 -19.34 0.85 -8.52
C ASN A 35 -19.76 1.82 -7.40
N ASN A 36 -19.64 3.13 -7.59
CA ASN A 36 -19.92 4.16 -6.59
C ASN A 36 -19.11 4.02 -5.29
N TRP A 37 -17.88 3.52 -5.39
CA TRP A 37 -16.96 3.41 -4.25
C TRP A 37 -16.20 4.72 -4.01
N ALA A 38 -15.97 5.05 -2.75
CA ALA A 38 -15.17 6.21 -2.37
C ALA A 38 -13.68 5.86 -2.45
N ILE A 39 -12.88 6.72 -3.07
CA ILE A 39 -11.45 6.45 -3.32
C ILE A 39 -10.57 7.15 -2.29
N GLY A 40 -9.66 6.42 -1.67
CA GLY A 40 -8.63 6.93 -0.77
C GLY A 40 -7.22 6.75 -1.35
N ILE A 41 -6.31 7.64 -0.94
CA ILE A 41 -4.88 7.54 -1.23
C ILE A 41 -4.16 7.50 0.11
N GLU A 42 -3.33 6.48 0.30
CA GLU A 42 -2.62 6.26 1.55
C GLU A 42 -1.16 5.95 1.27
N TYR A 43 -0.26 6.33 2.18
CA TYR A 43 1.18 6.14 2.02
C TYR A 43 1.85 5.66 3.31
N THR A 44 2.98 4.97 3.17
CA THR A 44 3.82 4.57 4.31
C THR A 44 5.25 4.27 3.87
N ASP A 45 6.18 4.43 4.80
CA ASP A 45 7.53 3.91 4.73
C ASP A 45 7.79 2.74 5.72
N ASP A 46 6.75 2.23 6.41
CA ASP A 46 6.77 0.97 7.15
C ASP A 46 5.97 -0.11 6.38
N PRO A 47 6.66 -1.04 5.68
CA PRO A 47 6.00 -2.03 4.83
C PRO A 47 5.46 -3.24 5.64
N HIS A 48 5.50 -3.22 6.97
CA HIS A 48 5.12 -4.36 7.80
C HIS A 48 3.70 -4.86 7.47
N PRO A 49 3.47 -6.19 7.33
CA PRO A 49 2.16 -6.73 6.97
C PRO A 49 1.07 -6.50 8.02
N ARG A 50 1.44 -6.08 9.24
CA ARG A 50 0.52 -5.69 10.31
C ARG A 50 0.43 -4.19 10.52
N ASN A 51 1.10 -3.40 9.68
CA ASN A 51 0.86 -1.96 9.62
C ASN A 51 -0.47 -1.72 8.88
N THR A 52 -1.57 -1.76 9.63
CA THR A 52 -2.94 -1.68 9.10
C THR A 52 -3.30 -0.27 8.65
N TYR A 53 -2.88 0.74 9.41
CA TYR A 53 -3.19 2.14 9.17
C TYR A 53 -2.00 2.83 8.52
N TRP A 54 -2.14 3.14 7.23
CA TRP A 54 -1.19 3.97 6.50
C TRP A 54 -1.63 5.42 6.62
N GLU A 55 -0.70 6.35 6.40
CA GLU A 55 -0.99 7.77 6.47
C GLU A 55 -1.90 8.17 5.31
N MET A 56 -2.91 8.98 5.60
CA MET A 56 -3.87 9.43 4.60
C MET A 56 -3.33 10.63 3.84
N PHE A 57 -3.32 10.56 2.51
CA PHE A 57 -3.05 11.73 1.68
C PHE A 57 -4.35 12.50 1.42
N GLY A 58 -4.70 13.38 2.36
CA GLY A 58 -5.98 14.10 2.34
C GLY A 58 -7.17 13.22 2.74
N ASN A 59 -8.37 13.70 2.44
CA ASN A 59 -9.62 12.98 2.74
C ASN A 59 -10.01 12.04 1.59
N PRO A 60 -10.73 10.93 1.85
CA PRO A 60 -11.28 10.11 0.79
C PRO A 60 -12.22 10.93 -0.10
N MET A 61 -12.12 10.68 -1.40
CA MET A 61 -12.82 11.41 -2.45
C MET A 61 -14.22 10.83 -2.65
N PHE A 62 -15.17 11.19 -1.78
CA PHE A 62 -16.55 10.67 -1.82
C PHE A 62 -17.34 11.15 -3.05
N ASP A 63 -17.27 12.46 -3.34
CA ASP A 63 -18.09 13.12 -4.36
C ASP A 63 -17.35 13.37 -5.67
N LEU A 64 -16.03 13.18 -5.71
CA LEU A 64 -15.24 13.38 -6.93
C LEU A 64 -15.47 12.21 -7.88
N LYS A 65 -16.13 12.49 -9.01
CA LYS A 65 -16.44 11.49 -10.05
C LYS A 65 -15.57 11.62 -11.31
N ASP A 66 -14.53 12.45 -11.26
CA ASP A 66 -13.58 12.63 -12.36
C ASP A 66 -12.30 11.79 -12.15
N PRO A 67 -12.05 10.76 -12.98
CA PRO A 67 -10.82 9.97 -12.91
C PRO A 67 -9.54 10.79 -13.09
N ALA A 68 -9.58 11.90 -13.82
CA ALA A 68 -8.40 12.72 -14.06
C ALA A 68 -7.98 13.48 -12.80
N GLY A 69 -8.94 14.10 -12.09
CA GLY A 69 -8.69 14.71 -10.78
C GLY A 69 -8.11 13.74 -9.75
N ILE A 70 -8.64 12.51 -9.68
CA ILE A 70 -8.13 11.48 -8.75
C ILE A 70 -6.70 11.06 -9.13
N LEU A 71 -6.42 10.89 -10.42
CA LEU A 71 -5.07 10.57 -10.88
C LEU A 71 -4.08 11.72 -10.58
N GLN A 72 -4.54 12.96 -10.65
CA GLN A 72 -3.74 14.13 -10.29
C GLN A 72 -3.33 14.10 -8.81
N GLU A 73 -4.26 13.80 -7.90
CA GLU A 73 -3.96 13.63 -6.47
C GLU A 73 -2.96 12.49 -6.20
N ILE A 74 -3.08 11.37 -6.92
CA ILE A 74 -2.08 10.28 -6.84
C ILE A 74 -0.69 10.77 -7.26
N ASN A 75 -0.64 11.55 -8.33
CA ASN A 75 0.62 12.12 -8.83
C ASN A 75 1.19 13.17 -7.89
N ASP A 76 0.36 13.93 -7.20
CA ASP A 76 0.83 14.89 -6.19
C ASP A 76 1.33 14.17 -4.93
N CYS A 77 0.67 13.09 -4.49
CA CYS A 77 1.20 12.21 -3.45
C CYS A 77 2.56 11.60 -3.83
N ARG A 78 2.73 11.15 -5.09
CA ARG A 78 4.02 10.64 -5.59
C ARG A 78 5.13 11.70 -5.58
N LYS A 79 4.80 12.97 -5.86
CA LYS A 79 5.77 14.06 -5.81
C LYS A 79 6.17 14.39 -4.37
N THR A 80 5.21 14.39 -3.45
CA THR A 80 5.48 14.67 -2.02
C THR A 80 6.25 13.52 -1.35
N TYR A 81 5.89 12.28 -1.66
CA TYR A 81 6.45 11.08 -1.03
C TYR A 81 7.03 10.08 -2.05
N PRO A 82 8.09 10.46 -2.80
CA PRO A 82 8.58 9.66 -3.92
C PRO A 82 9.17 8.31 -3.50
N ASN A 83 9.72 8.24 -2.28
CA ASN A 83 10.33 7.03 -1.73
C ASN A 83 9.38 6.18 -0.87
N HIS A 84 8.10 6.54 -0.76
CA HIS A 84 7.14 5.79 0.06
C HIS A 84 6.36 4.76 -0.77
N TYR A 85 5.84 3.73 -0.11
CA TYR A 85 4.73 2.99 -0.69
C TYR A 85 3.51 3.89 -0.73
N ILE A 86 2.84 3.93 -1.88
CA ILE A 86 1.55 4.62 -2.01
C ILE A 86 0.56 3.58 -2.53
N ARG A 87 -0.59 3.47 -1.87
CA ARG A 87 -1.71 2.63 -2.27
C ARG A 87 -2.96 3.46 -2.55
N VAL A 88 -3.75 2.98 -3.48
CA VAL A 88 -5.12 3.45 -3.70
C VAL A 88 -6.05 2.42 -3.07
N THR A 89 -6.98 2.91 -2.24
CA THR A 89 -8.07 2.13 -1.65
C THR A 89 -9.40 2.58 -2.25
N ALA A 90 -10.35 1.66 -2.41
CA ALA A 90 -11.73 1.99 -2.76
C ALA A 90 -12.68 1.36 -1.75
N PHE A 91 -13.52 2.16 -1.11
CA PHE A 91 -14.41 1.78 -0.04
C PHE A 91 -15.86 1.64 -0.53
N ASP A 92 -16.47 0.50 -0.23
CA ASP A 92 -17.87 0.23 -0.51
C ASP A 92 -18.72 0.47 0.73
N SER A 93 -19.60 1.45 0.68
CA SER A 93 -20.53 1.81 1.76
C SER A 93 -21.87 1.06 1.68
N SER A 94 -22.03 0.13 0.73
CA SER A 94 -23.22 -0.70 0.63
C SER A 94 -23.40 -1.53 1.89
N ARG A 95 -24.63 -1.53 2.44
CA ARG A 95 -24.98 -2.28 3.65
C ARG A 95 -24.58 -3.74 3.51
N GLY A 96 -23.84 -4.25 4.48
CA GLY A 96 -23.31 -5.62 4.49
C GLY A 96 -21.92 -5.79 3.84
N VAL A 97 -21.39 -4.74 3.19
CA VAL A 97 -19.97 -4.67 2.79
C VAL A 97 -19.20 -3.76 3.73
N GLU A 98 -19.50 -2.45 3.75
CA GLU A 98 -18.98 -1.46 4.69
C GLU A 98 -17.45 -1.56 4.92
N SER A 99 -16.69 -1.76 3.83
CA SER A 99 -15.28 -2.17 3.87
C SER A 99 -14.55 -1.81 2.57
N PRO A 100 -13.20 -1.75 2.56
CA PRO A 100 -12.43 -1.66 1.32
C PRO A 100 -12.72 -2.83 0.38
N ALA A 101 -13.18 -2.52 -0.84
CA ALA A 101 -13.41 -3.48 -1.92
C ALA A 101 -12.21 -3.58 -2.88
N MET A 102 -11.31 -2.58 -2.86
CA MET A 102 -10.06 -2.58 -3.62
C MET A 102 -8.91 -2.00 -2.81
N SER A 103 -7.71 -2.55 -3.01
CA SER A 103 -6.46 -1.98 -2.51
C SER A 103 -5.29 -2.41 -3.41
N TYR A 104 -4.60 -1.44 -4.01
CA TYR A 104 -3.46 -1.71 -4.90
C TYR A 104 -2.37 -0.63 -4.82
N ILE A 105 -1.12 -1.05 -5.02
CA ILE A 105 0.05 -0.19 -4.93
C ILE A 105 0.25 0.60 -6.23
N VAL A 106 0.48 1.90 -6.11
CA VAL A 106 0.74 2.84 -7.21
C VAL A 106 2.11 3.52 -7.13
N ASN A 107 2.82 3.40 -6.01
CA ASN A 107 4.22 3.82 -5.88
C ASN A 107 4.98 2.87 -4.96
N ARG A 108 6.29 2.74 -5.19
CA ARG A 108 7.19 1.91 -4.40
C ARG A 108 8.52 2.63 -4.22
N PRO A 109 9.20 2.43 -3.09
CA PRO A 109 10.61 2.78 -2.98
C PRO A 109 11.45 2.05 -4.04
N LYS A 110 12.59 2.63 -4.43
CA LYS A 110 13.48 2.05 -5.46
C LYS A 110 14.11 0.73 -5.03
N ASN A 111 14.43 0.60 -3.75
CA ASN A 111 15.05 -0.58 -3.16
C ASN A 111 14.29 -0.97 -1.89
N GLU A 112 13.75 -2.18 -1.86
CA GLU A 112 13.07 -2.73 -0.68
C GLU A 112 13.98 -3.79 -0.02
N PRO A 113 14.59 -3.48 1.14
CA PRO A 113 15.52 -4.40 1.79
C PRO A 113 14.82 -5.65 2.38
N GLY A 114 13.50 -5.61 2.58
CA GLY A 114 12.70 -6.72 3.08
C GLY A 114 12.64 -6.76 4.61
N PHE A 115 12.60 -7.98 5.15
CA PHE A 115 12.30 -8.22 6.56
C PHE A 115 13.27 -9.22 7.19
N GLY A 116 13.65 -8.95 8.43
CA GLY A 116 14.23 -9.92 9.34
C GLY A 116 13.13 -10.74 10.05
N LEU A 117 13.44 -12.00 10.36
CA LEU A 117 12.60 -12.88 11.18
C LEU A 117 13.33 -13.23 12.48
N VAL A 118 12.95 -12.55 13.57
CA VAL A 118 13.46 -12.83 14.91
C VAL A 118 12.79 -14.09 15.45
N ARG A 119 13.59 -14.97 16.07
CA ARG A 119 13.15 -16.25 16.63
C ARG A 119 13.55 -16.31 18.10
N GLN A 120 12.60 -16.07 19.00
CA GLN A 120 12.83 -16.18 20.43
C GLN A 120 12.43 -17.58 20.89
N GLU A 121 13.40 -18.35 21.40
CA GLU A 121 13.13 -19.63 22.05
C GLU A 121 12.37 -19.40 23.36
N VAL A 122 11.34 -20.20 23.59
CA VAL A 122 10.56 -20.22 24.85
C VAL A 122 10.45 -21.68 25.33
N ASP A 123 9.46 -22.02 26.17
CA ASP A 123 9.37 -23.35 26.76
C ASP A 123 9.32 -24.49 25.72
N GLY A 124 10.15 -25.51 25.95
CA GLY A 124 10.26 -26.69 25.10
C GLY A 124 10.86 -26.38 23.72
N ARG A 125 10.07 -26.56 22.66
CA ARG A 125 10.47 -26.35 21.26
C ARG A 125 9.68 -25.21 20.59
N GLN A 126 8.98 -24.41 21.38
CA GLN A 126 8.20 -23.28 20.88
C GLN A 126 9.11 -22.10 20.53
N VAL A 127 8.71 -21.34 19.50
CA VAL A 127 9.40 -20.12 19.07
C VAL A 127 8.38 -19.01 18.93
N ARG A 128 8.66 -17.85 19.53
CA ARG A 128 7.92 -16.61 19.28
C ARG A 128 8.60 -15.84 18.16
N TYR A 129 7.81 -15.44 17.17
CA TYR A 129 8.31 -14.78 15.97
C TYR A 129 8.00 -13.29 15.98
N THR A 130 8.98 -12.50 15.58
CA THR A 130 8.79 -11.08 15.24
C THR A 130 9.29 -10.86 13.83
N ILE A 131 8.45 -10.28 12.99
CA ILE A 131 8.84 -9.78 11.66
C ILE A 131 9.23 -8.32 11.85
N HIS A 132 10.41 -7.94 11.36
CA HIS A 132 10.89 -6.56 11.46
C HIS A 132 11.36 -6.09 10.09
N SER A 133 10.92 -4.91 9.63
CA SER A 133 11.40 -4.35 8.36
C SER A 133 12.79 -3.75 8.56
N TYR A 134 13.73 -4.06 7.67
CA TYR A 134 15.05 -3.43 7.71
C TYR A 134 14.96 -1.91 7.46
N ALA A 135 13.94 -1.42 6.74
CA ALA A 135 13.75 0.01 6.53
C ALA A 135 13.43 0.74 7.84
N THR A 136 12.74 0.08 8.77
CA THR A 136 12.30 0.65 10.05
C THR A 136 13.38 0.70 11.13
N GLU A 137 14.60 0.23 10.85
CA GLU A 137 15.77 0.48 11.70
C GLU A 137 16.17 1.96 11.71
N LYS A 138 15.71 2.72 10.70
CA LYS A 138 15.84 4.17 10.63
C LYS A 138 14.54 4.87 11.07
N PRO A 139 14.64 6.11 11.59
CA PRO A 139 13.48 6.97 11.81
C PRO A 139 12.65 7.14 10.53
N GLU A 140 11.36 7.44 10.73
CA GLU A 140 10.46 7.85 9.64
C GLU A 140 11.08 9.01 8.82
N ALA A 141 10.82 9.05 7.51
CA ALA A 141 11.40 9.99 6.54
C ALA A 141 12.91 9.85 6.26
N GLU A 142 13.66 9.03 7.03
CA GLU A 142 15.03 8.61 6.71
C GLU A 142 15.10 7.20 6.11
N ARG A 143 13.94 6.56 5.92
CA ARG A 143 13.77 5.25 5.31
C ARG A 143 13.82 5.36 3.79
N TYR A 144 14.39 4.32 3.16
CA TYR A 144 14.56 4.13 1.71
C TYR A 144 15.49 5.09 0.96
#